data_AF-U1ZKG7-F1
#
_entry.id   AF-U1ZKG7-F1
#
_cell.length_a   1.000
_cell.length_b   1.000
_cell.length_c   1.000
_cell.angle_alpha   90.00
_cell.angle_beta   90.00
_cell.angle_gamma   90.00
#
_symmetry.space_group_name_H-M   'P 1'
#
loop_
_entity.id
_entity.type
_entity.pdbx_description
1 polymer ?
#
loop_
_entity_poly.entity_id
_entity_poly.type
_entity_poly.pdbx_seq_one_letter_code
_entity_poly.pdbx_strand_id
1 'polypeptide(L)'
;MNITSTKWPCPGKSHHSVIEASFDVNDIRNAAAIAEAKVNFINAHNPGGILRSPDVIKNRIIAGKLADSAVLAMIEQCIAYWGLSDLYAVREYDKHRSDNFENPDPYDLEIINFRTQEIKTIEVRSSFCYRLAPVSKIVEKLSVYGWYTSANKPAEPPRDWYFQVIYYLRPSDIENQFGINVGVFEDQLYNGSVTAYVVGGAPRPLLETAGINRTDQDGASYRSIYPVCRAYDCIEMLNAVLGRNGSGV
;
A
#
# COMPACT_ATOMS: atom_id res chain seq x y z
N MET A 1 13.77 9.30 2.61
CA MET A 1 12.54 9.42 1.78
C MET A 1 12.07 10.86 1.61
N ASN A 2 11.66 11.21 0.39
CA ASN A 2 10.95 12.46 0.07
C ASN A 2 9.52 12.13 -0.40
N ILE A 3 8.52 12.90 0.01
CA ILE A 3 7.15 12.74 -0.48
C ILE A 3 6.62 14.07 -1.03
N THR A 4 5.93 14.00 -2.16
CA THR A 4 5.35 15.17 -2.82
C THR A 4 3.91 14.89 -3.24
N SER A 5 3.06 15.90 -3.19
CA SER A 5 1.67 15.77 -3.63
C SER A 5 1.52 16.18 -5.08
N THR A 6 0.75 15.38 -5.84
CA THR A 6 0.37 15.66 -7.22
C THR A 6 -1.13 15.39 -7.41
N LYS A 7 -1.66 15.86 -8.54
CA LYS A 7 -3.07 15.72 -8.90
C LYS A 7 -3.17 15.05 -10.27
N TRP A 8 -3.91 13.95 -10.32
CA TRP A 8 -4.15 13.25 -11.57
C TRP A 8 -5.60 13.43 -12.05
N PRO A 9 -5.84 13.44 -13.37
CA PRO A 9 -7.19 13.45 -13.92
C PRO A 9 -7.95 12.21 -13.48
N CYS A 10 -9.25 12.38 -13.21
CA CYS A 10 -10.10 11.30 -12.77
C CYS A 10 -11.55 11.53 -13.22
N PRO A 11 -12.17 10.62 -13.98
CA PRO A 11 -13.54 10.79 -14.44
C PRO A 11 -14.51 11.01 -13.27
N GLY A 12 -15.26 12.11 -13.31
CA GLY A 12 -16.24 12.46 -12.27
C GLY A 12 -15.66 13.18 -11.04
N LYS A 13 -14.35 13.44 -10.98
CA LYS A 13 -13.72 14.31 -9.98
C LYS A 13 -12.94 15.43 -10.68
N SER A 14 -12.84 16.61 -10.07
CA SER A 14 -12.05 17.72 -10.64
C SER A 14 -10.55 17.40 -10.63
N HIS A 15 -10.08 16.67 -9.61
CA HIS A 15 -8.74 16.11 -9.50
C HIS A 15 -8.76 14.94 -8.50
N HIS A 16 -7.84 13.99 -8.68
CA HIS A 16 -7.57 12.92 -7.71
C HIS A 16 -6.18 13.14 -7.11
N SER A 17 -6.12 13.35 -5.80
CA SER A 17 -4.89 13.63 -5.08
C SER A 17 -4.05 12.36 -4.87
N VAL A 18 -2.79 12.42 -5.27
CA VAL A 18 -1.82 11.32 -5.24
C VAL A 18 -0.57 11.81 -4.52
N ILE A 19 0.07 10.93 -3.75
CA ILE A 19 1.38 11.19 -3.17
C ILE A 19 2.43 10.39 -3.91
N GLU A 20 3.43 11.07 -4.44
CA GLU A 20 4.65 10.46 -4.97
C GLU A 20 5.68 10.35 -3.85
N ALA A 21 6.15 9.14 -3.58
CA ALA A 21 7.19 8.84 -2.59
C ALA A 21 8.47 8.39 -3.30
N SER A 22 9.54 9.14 -3.11
CA SER A 22 10.88 8.81 -3.60
C SER A 22 11.73 8.28 -2.44
N PHE A 23 12.18 7.03 -2.57
CA PHE A 23 12.98 6.32 -1.60
C PHE A 23 14.45 6.39 -1.97
N ASP A 24 15.28 6.69 -0.99
CA ASP A 24 16.74 6.70 -1.11
C ASP A 24 17.36 5.37 -0.65
N VAL A 25 18.69 5.28 -0.75
CA VAL A 25 19.45 4.09 -0.37
C VAL A 25 19.23 3.64 1.08
N ASN A 26 18.97 4.57 2.01
CA ASN A 26 18.76 4.22 3.41
C ASN A 26 17.36 3.64 3.62
N ASP A 27 16.34 4.23 2.98
CA ASP A 27 14.98 3.67 3.00
C ASP A 27 14.98 2.23 2.45
N ILE A 28 15.66 2.01 1.31
CA ILE A 28 15.79 0.71 0.67
C ILE A 28 16.54 -0.28 1.57
N ARG A 29 17.65 0.14 2.20
CA ARG A 29 18.42 -0.72 3.11
C ARG A 29 17.59 -1.13 4.32
N ASN A 30 16.81 -0.21 4.90
CA ASN A 30 15.94 -0.52 6.03
C ASN A 30 14.85 -1.54 5.65
N ALA A 31 14.20 -1.35 4.50
CA ALA A 31 13.23 -2.31 3.98
C ALA A 31 13.87 -3.69 3.70
N ALA A 32 15.09 -3.71 3.15
CA ALA A 32 15.83 -4.94 2.88
C ALA A 32 16.20 -5.70 4.16
N ALA A 33 16.58 -5.02 5.23
CA ALA A 33 16.87 -5.64 6.52
C ALA A 33 15.63 -6.35 7.10
N ILE A 34 14.45 -5.72 7.02
CA ILE A 34 13.19 -6.35 7.43
C ILE A 34 12.87 -7.55 6.52
N ALA A 35 13.08 -7.42 5.21
CA ALA A 35 12.86 -8.50 4.27
C ALA A 35 13.74 -9.73 4.54
N GLU A 36 15.01 -9.52 4.88
CA GLU A 36 15.95 -10.58 5.28
C GLU A 36 15.50 -11.31 6.54
N ALA A 37 14.98 -10.58 7.53
CA ALA A 37 14.42 -11.18 8.73
C ALA A 37 13.12 -11.96 8.45
N LYS A 38 12.27 -11.48 7.52
CA LYS A 38 10.95 -12.08 7.22
C LYS A 38 10.98 -13.26 6.25
N VAL A 39 11.93 -13.32 5.32
CA VAL A 39 11.86 -14.20 4.14
C VAL A 39 11.63 -15.68 4.46
N ASN A 40 12.13 -16.15 5.61
CA ASN A 40 12.03 -17.55 6.05
C ASN A 40 10.71 -17.89 6.76
N PHE A 41 9.91 -16.89 7.14
CA PHE A 41 8.67 -17.07 7.92
C PHE A 41 7.40 -16.87 7.08
N ILE A 42 7.55 -16.48 5.82
CA ILE A 42 6.42 -16.24 4.94
C ILE A 42 6.21 -17.39 3.96
N ASN A 43 4.95 -17.60 3.56
CA ASN A 43 4.60 -18.65 2.60
C ASN A 43 5.30 -18.37 1.26
N ALA A 44 6.19 -19.30 0.87
CA ALA A 44 6.96 -19.20 -0.37
C ALA A 44 6.08 -19.26 -1.63
N HIS A 45 4.87 -19.83 -1.53
CA HIS A 45 3.93 -19.87 -2.63
C HIS A 45 3.21 -18.53 -2.79
N ASN A 46 2.92 -18.15 -4.03
CA ASN A 46 1.95 -17.09 -4.32
C ASN A 46 0.52 -17.59 -3.99
N PRO A 47 -0.52 -16.72 -4.02
CA PRO A 47 -1.87 -17.16 -3.70
C PRO A 47 -2.40 -18.27 -4.63
N GLY A 48 -1.85 -18.38 -5.84
CA GLY A 48 -2.16 -19.42 -6.82
C GLY A 48 -1.42 -20.74 -6.59
N GLY A 49 -0.57 -20.84 -5.56
CA GLY A 49 0.17 -22.06 -5.22
C GLY A 49 1.48 -22.25 -5.99
N ILE A 50 1.95 -21.24 -6.74
CA ILE A 50 3.23 -21.28 -7.45
C ILE A 50 4.35 -20.91 -6.49
N LEU A 51 5.36 -21.77 -6.39
CA LEU A 51 6.56 -21.53 -5.59
C LEU A 51 7.36 -20.35 -6.17
N ARG A 52 7.69 -19.38 -5.33
CA ARG A 52 8.56 -18.24 -5.70
C ARG A 52 9.97 -18.48 -5.20
N SER A 53 10.96 -17.96 -5.94
CA SER A 53 12.34 -17.97 -5.47
C SER A 53 12.49 -17.07 -4.24
N PRO A 54 13.46 -17.35 -3.34
CA PRO A 54 13.74 -16.48 -2.20
C PRO A 54 13.97 -15.01 -2.58
N ASP A 55 14.63 -14.75 -3.71
CA ASP A 55 14.87 -13.38 -4.19
C ASP A 55 13.58 -12.66 -4.58
N VAL A 56 12.68 -13.34 -5.29
CA VAL A 56 11.36 -12.77 -5.64
C VAL A 56 10.57 -12.47 -4.37
N ILE A 57 10.59 -13.39 -3.42
CA ILE A 57 9.92 -13.22 -2.12
C ILE A 57 10.49 -11.99 -1.39
N LYS A 58 11.82 -11.90 -1.27
CA LYS A 58 12.52 -10.78 -0.64
C LYS A 58 12.15 -9.46 -1.31
N ASN A 59 12.19 -9.36 -2.63
CA ASN A 59 11.87 -8.14 -3.37
C ASN A 59 10.40 -7.71 -3.18
N ARG A 60 9.47 -8.67 -3.06
CA ARG A 60 8.07 -8.38 -2.74
C ARG A 60 7.89 -7.87 -1.31
N ILE A 61 8.63 -8.41 -0.33
CA ILE A 61 8.62 -7.86 1.02
C ILE A 61 9.19 -6.43 1.02
N ILE A 62 10.31 -6.18 0.32
CA ILE A 62 10.89 -4.84 0.20
C ILE A 62 9.86 -3.85 -0.36
N ALA A 63 9.17 -4.22 -1.44
CA ALA A 63 8.10 -3.40 -2.03
C ALA A 63 6.94 -3.13 -1.03
N GLY A 64 6.57 -4.12 -0.21
CA GLY A 64 5.63 -3.94 0.89
C GLY A 64 6.12 -2.92 1.91
N LYS A 65 7.32 -3.12 2.47
CA LYS A 65 7.87 -2.25 3.52
C LYS A 65 8.11 -0.80 3.07
N LEU A 66 8.51 -0.60 1.82
CA LEU A 66 8.60 0.73 1.23
C LEU A 66 7.21 1.37 1.13
N ALA A 67 6.18 0.62 0.75
CA ALA A 67 4.81 1.12 0.70
C ALA A 67 4.29 1.50 2.10
N ASP A 68 4.52 0.65 3.10
CA ASP A 68 4.17 0.94 4.51
C ASP A 68 4.82 2.24 4.96
N SER A 69 6.12 2.40 4.66
CA SER A 69 6.89 3.59 5.01
C SER A 69 6.33 4.85 4.35
N ALA A 70 5.94 4.78 3.07
CA ALA A 70 5.33 5.92 2.37
C ALA A 70 3.99 6.34 3.00
N VAL A 71 3.13 5.39 3.33
CA VAL A 71 1.84 5.68 3.98
C VAL A 71 2.05 6.21 5.40
N LEU A 72 2.95 5.61 6.17
CA LEU A 72 3.34 6.07 7.50
C LEU A 72 3.80 7.53 7.46
N ALA A 73 4.81 7.85 6.64
CA ALA A 73 5.35 9.20 6.55
C ALA A 73 4.32 10.20 6.03
N MET A 74 3.45 9.81 5.10
CA MET A 74 2.34 10.64 4.64
C MET A 74 1.40 11.00 5.80
N ILE A 75 1.03 10.03 6.64
CA ILE A 75 0.15 10.26 7.80
C ILE A 75 0.87 11.11 8.86
N GLU A 76 2.14 10.80 9.19
CA GLU A 76 2.93 11.55 10.18
C GLU A 76 3.11 13.01 9.78
N GLN A 77 3.49 13.28 8.52
CA GLN A 77 3.62 14.65 8.01
C GLN A 77 2.29 15.39 8.08
N CYS A 78 1.17 14.69 7.81
CA CYS A 78 -0.16 15.27 7.89
C CYS A 78 -0.57 15.60 9.34
N ILE A 79 -0.29 14.70 10.29
CA ILE A 79 -0.51 14.93 11.72
C ILE A 79 0.28 16.16 12.19
N ALA A 80 1.55 16.26 11.80
CA ALA A 80 2.39 17.40 12.15
C ALA A 80 1.88 18.71 11.51
N TYR A 81 1.62 18.69 10.20
CA TYR A 81 1.16 19.84 9.44
C TYR A 81 -0.19 20.38 9.94
N TRP A 82 -1.10 19.49 10.36
CA TRP A 82 -2.40 19.88 10.90
C TRP A 82 -2.41 20.15 12.41
N GLY A 83 -1.26 20.09 13.09
CA GLY A 83 -1.19 20.34 14.53
C GLY A 83 -1.94 19.29 15.38
N LEU A 84 -1.97 18.04 14.91
CA LEU A 84 -2.73 16.95 15.52
C LEU A 84 -1.88 16.02 16.39
N SER A 85 -0.63 16.38 16.68
CA SER A 85 0.34 15.51 17.38
C SER A 85 -0.10 15.14 18.81
N ASP A 86 -0.88 16.01 19.47
CA ASP A 86 -1.45 15.74 20.80
C ASP A 86 -2.69 14.82 20.74
N LEU A 87 -3.24 14.58 19.55
CA LEU A 87 -4.48 13.83 19.35
C LEU A 87 -4.24 12.48 18.67
N TYR A 88 -3.27 12.40 17.77
CA TYR A 88 -3.03 11.22 16.97
C TYR A 88 -1.56 10.82 16.95
N ALA A 89 -1.34 9.52 16.94
CA ALA A 89 -0.09 8.91 16.54
C ALA A 89 -0.36 7.78 15.54
N VAL A 90 0.61 7.50 14.69
CA VAL A 90 0.62 6.36 13.77
C VAL A 90 1.86 5.52 14.06
N ARG A 91 1.72 4.20 13.99
CA ARG A 91 2.82 3.26 14.25
C ARG A 91 2.80 2.15 13.22
N GLU A 92 3.97 1.58 12.98
CA GLU A 92 4.16 0.43 12.11
C GLU A 92 4.33 -0.83 12.95
N TYR A 93 3.61 -1.91 12.62
CA TYR A 93 3.58 -3.13 13.42
C TYR A 93 4.98 -3.75 13.58
N ASP A 94 5.74 -3.86 12.47
CA ASP A 94 7.05 -4.52 12.48
C ASP A 94 8.09 -3.83 13.37
N LYS A 95 7.93 -2.54 13.66
CA LYS A 95 8.84 -1.80 14.55
C LYS A 95 8.60 -2.12 16.03
N HIS A 96 7.47 -2.73 16.36
CA HIS A 96 7.04 -2.95 17.75
C HIS A 96 6.65 -4.41 18.05
N ARG A 97 6.75 -5.30 17.08
CA ARG A 97 6.54 -6.74 17.28
C ARG A 97 7.61 -7.36 18.18
N SER A 98 7.25 -8.43 18.88
CA SER A 98 8.14 -9.14 19.82
C SER A 98 8.32 -10.63 19.50
N ASP A 99 7.73 -11.11 18.42
CA ASP A 99 7.62 -12.53 18.05
C ASP A 99 8.60 -12.94 16.95
N ASN A 100 9.61 -12.11 16.65
CA ASN A 100 10.65 -12.40 15.66
C ASN A 100 10.12 -12.88 14.29
N PHE A 101 8.97 -12.34 13.84
CA PHE A 101 8.34 -12.71 12.56
C PHE A 101 7.72 -14.10 12.48
N GLU A 102 7.62 -14.83 13.60
CA GLU A 102 7.05 -16.18 13.64
C GLU A 102 5.55 -16.22 13.36
N ASN A 103 4.81 -15.16 13.66
CA ASN A 103 3.38 -15.06 13.36
C ASN A 103 3.10 -14.12 12.19
N PRO A 104 2.04 -14.41 11.39
CA PRO A 104 1.56 -13.50 10.36
C PRO A 104 1.19 -12.13 10.93
N ASP A 105 1.44 -11.09 10.13
CA ASP A 105 1.16 -9.72 10.52
C ASP A 105 -0.34 -9.50 10.72
N PRO A 106 -0.77 -8.98 11.87
CA PRO A 106 -2.17 -8.67 12.12
C PRO A 106 -2.60 -7.36 11.44
N TYR A 107 -1.67 -6.51 11.02
CA TYR A 107 -1.86 -5.26 10.30
C TYR A 107 -0.48 -4.69 9.93
N ASP A 108 -0.44 -3.73 8.99
CA ASP A 108 0.80 -3.06 8.62
C ASP A 108 1.04 -1.84 9.52
N LEU A 109 0.03 -0.99 9.67
CA LEU A 109 0.06 0.20 10.52
C LEU A 109 -1.15 0.27 11.46
N GLU A 110 -1.02 1.04 12.53
CA GLU A 110 -2.11 1.41 13.43
C GLU A 110 -2.14 2.93 13.64
N ILE A 111 -3.34 3.47 13.86
CA ILE A 111 -3.55 4.83 14.31
C ILE A 111 -4.20 4.83 15.67
N ILE A 112 -3.64 5.63 16.56
CA ILE A 112 -4.07 5.77 17.94
C ILE A 112 -4.66 7.17 18.09
N ASN A 113 -5.90 7.25 18.55
CA ASN A 113 -6.52 8.50 18.96
C ASN A 113 -6.35 8.67 20.47
N PHE A 114 -5.50 9.59 20.91
CA PHE A 114 -5.22 9.80 22.33
C PHE A 114 -6.43 10.35 23.11
N ARG A 115 -7.38 10.99 22.43
CA ARG A 115 -8.60 11.49 23.08
C ARG A 115 -9.58 10.37 23.40
N THR A 116 -9.82 9.47 22.45
CA THR A 116 -10.80 8.38 22.61
C THR A 116 -10.19 7.07 23.08
N GLN A 117 -8.86 6.94 23.04
CA GLN A 117 -8.12 5.69 23.21
C GLN A 117 -8.47 4.62 22.17
N GLU A 118 -9.11 5.01 21.07
CA GLU A 118 -9.44 4.12 19.97
C GLU A 118 -8.18 3.82 19.15
N ILE A 119 -7.98 2.55 18.81
CA ILE A 119 -6.93 2.09 17.91
C ILE A 119 -7.60 1.55 16.65
N LYS A 120 -7.19 2.07 15.49
CA LYS A 120 -7.65 1.60 14.18
C LYS A 120 -6.48 1.02 13.40
N THR A 121 -6.76 -0.08 12.72
CA THR A 121 -5.79 -0.82 11.92
C THR A 121 -5.82 -0.39 10.46
N ILE A 122 -4.65 -0.43 9.83
CA ILE A 122 -4.46 -0.08 8.42
C ILE A 122 -3.73 -1.23 7.73
N GLU A 123 -4.27 -1.63 6.59
CA GLU A 123 -3.57 -2.43 5.60
C GLU A 123 -3.03 -1.54 4.49
N VAL A 124 -1.78 -1.74 4.09
CA VAL A 124 -1.15 -1.08 2.96
C VAL A 124 -0.94 -2.11 1.85
N ARG A 125 -1.71 -1.99 0.77
CA ARG A 125 -1.57 -2.83 -0.41
C ARG A 125 -0.59 -2.19 -1.38
N SER A 126 0.41 -2.96 -1.81
CA SER A 126 1.30 -2.56 -2.89
C SER A 126 1.06 -3.37 -4.16
N SER A 127 1.20 -2.72 -5.32
CA SER A 127 1.05 -3.38 -6.61
C SER A 127 1.99 -2.79 -7.65
N PHE A 128 2.28 -3.57 -8.70
CA PHE A 128 3.12 -3.16 -9.80
C PHE A 128 2.28 -2.83 -11.03
N CYS A 129 2.57 -1.71 -11.67
CA CYS A 129 1.94 -1.26 -12.89
C CYS A 129 3.00 -1.08 -13.98
N TYR A 130 2.93 -1.90 -15.03
CA TYR A 130 3.93 -1.92 -16.10
C TYR A 130 3.32 -1.94 -17.50
N ARG A 131 2.01 -1.70 -17.63
CA ARG A 131 1.25 -1.80 -18.88
C ARG A 131 0.46 -0.56 -19.27
N LEU A 132 0.46 0.47 -18.42
CA LEU A 132 -0.28 1.70 -18.69
C LEU A 132 0.63 2.72 -19.35
N ALA A 133 0.05 3.63 -20.13
CA ALA A 133 0.64 4.93 -20.39
C ALA A 133 -0.50 5.94 -20.24
N PRO A 134 -0.26 7.18 -19.80
CA PRO A 134 0.78 7.63 -18.85
C PRO A 134 0.58 7.11 -17.42
N VAL A 135 1.53 7.37 -16.51
CA VAL A 135 1.44 7.02 -15.07
C VAL A 135 0.14 7.51 -14.42
N SER A 136 -0.36 8.67 -14.83
CA SER A 136 -1.62 9.23 -14.33
C SER A 136 -2.85 8.39 -14.65
N LYS A 137 -2.76 7.43 -15.59
CA LYS A 137 -3.85 6.47 -15.87
C LYS A 137 -3.98 5.36 -14.84
N ILE A 138 -3.05 5.24 -13.88
CA ILE A 138 -3.16 4.29 -12.78
C ILE A 138 -4.52 4.41 -12.09
N VAL A 139 -4.95 5.63 -11.76
CA VAL A 139 -6.20 5.84 -10.98
C VAL A 139 -7.47 5.48 -11.77
N GLU A 140 -7.39 5.44 -13.10
CA GLU A 140 -8.51 5.08 -13.99
C GLU A 140 -8.57 3.59 -14.31
N LYS A 141 -7.47 2.84 -14.11
CA LYS A 141 -7.28 1.50 -14.65
C LYS A 141 -6.95 0.44 -13.61
N LEU A 142 -6.54 0.83 -12.40
CA LEU A 142 -6.26 -0.09 -11.32
C LEU A 142 -7.38 -0.06 -10.26
N SER A 143 -7.26 -0.95 -9.28
CA SER A 143 -8.18 -1.07 -8.15
C SER A 143 -7.52 -0.66 -6.85
N VAL A 144 -8.35 -0.24 -5.88
CA VAL A 144 -7.99 -0.31 -4.47
C VAL A 144 -8.37 -1.70 -3.97
N TYR A 145 -7.42 -2.43 -3.40
CA TYR A 145 -7.64 -3.76 -2.85
C TYR A 145 -7.86 -3.73 -1.34
N GLY A 146 -8.87 -4.48 -0.89
CA GLY A 146 -9.19 -4.76 0.50
C GLY A 146 -8.63 -6.11 0.95
N TRP A 147 -9.30 -6.75 1.90
CA TRP A 147 -9.02 -8.12 2.34
C TRP A 147 -9.29 -9.14 1.23
N TYR A 148 -8.67 -10.32 1.35
CA TYR A 148 -8.86 -11.41 0.40
C TYR A 148 -9.06 -12.76 1.07
N THR A 149 -9.60 -13.69 0.28
CA THR A 149 -9.61 -15.11 0.56
C THR A 149 -8.83 -15.84 -0.52
N SER A 150 -8.19 -16.96 -0.17
CA SER A 150 -7.50 -17.82 -1.14
C SER A 150 -7.64 -19.27 -0.72
N ALA A 151 -7.45 -20.21 -1.65
CA ALA A 151 -7.51 -21.64 -1.31
C ALA A 151 -6.39 -22.07 -0.34
N ASN A 152 -5.29 -21.32 -0.29
CA ASN A 152 -4.05 -21.70 0.38
C ASN A 152 -3.80 -20.97 1.71
N LYS A 153 -4.64 -19.99 2.08
CA LYS A 153 -4.49 -19.20 3.31
C LYS A 153 -5.85 -18.97 3.96
N PRO A 154 -5.92 -18.91 5.31
CA PRO A 154 -7.11 -18.46 6.03
C PRO A 154 -7.62 -17.13 5.48
N ALA A 155 -8.94 -16.92 5.53
CA ALA A 155 -9.54 -15.66 5.14
C ALA A 155 -8.92 -14.52 5.95
N GLU A 156 -8.43 -13.48 5.26
CA GLU A 156 -7.85 -12.33 5.93
C GLU A 156 -8.95 -11.55 6.66
N PRO A 157 -8.78 -11.20 7.95
CA PRO A 157 -9.75 -10.40 8.66
C PRO A 157 -9.77 -8.98 8.09
N PRO A 158 -10.95 -8.35 7.91
CA PRO A 158 -11.02 -6.95 7.49
C PRO A 158 -10.34 -6.00 8.50
N ARG A 159 -9.57 -5.02 8.00
CA ARG A 159 -9.00 -3.87 8.73
C ARG A 159 -9.93 -2.66 8.65
N ASP A 160 -9.64 -1.61 9.40
CA ASP A 160 -10.45 -0.38 9.37
C ASP A 160 -10.20 0.43 8.09
N TRP A 161 -8.95 0.48 7.65
CA TRP A 161 -8.51 1.28 6.51
C TRP A 161 -7.60 0.49 5.57
N TYR A 162 -7.72 0.81 4.28
CA TYR A 162 -6.90 0.22 3.22
C TYR A 162 -6.29 1.33 2.38
N PHE A 163 -4.96 1.39 2.31
CA PHE A 163 -4.25 2.25 1.37
C PHE A 163 -3.74 1.42 0.19
N GLN A 164 -3.71 2.05 -0.99
CA GLN A 164 -3.14 1.45 -2.19
C GLN A 164 -1.91 2.26 -2.63
N VAL A 165 -0.79 1.56 -2.74
CA VAL A 165 0.48 2.06 -3.27
C VAL A 165 0.80 1.33 -4.56
N ILE A 166 1.24 2.07 -5.58
CA ILE A 166 1.54 1.53 -6.91
C ILE A 166 2.98 1.88 -7.28
N TYR A 167 3.74 0.87 -7.68
CA TYR A 167 5.04 1.02 -8.33
C TYR A 167 4.82 1.02 -9.84
N TYR A 168 5.21 2.09 -10.53
CA TYR A 168 5.18 2.14 -11.99
C TYR A 168 6.45 1.49 -12.58
N LEU A 169 6.66 0.24 -12.21
CA LEU A 169 7.85 -0.56 -12.46
C LEU A 169 7.41 -1.99 -12.74
N ARG A 170 8.19 -2.71 -13.55
CA ARG A 170 8.01 -4.14 -13.80
C ARG A 170 8.89 -4.94 -12.83
N PRO A 171 8.38 -5.98 -12.18
CA PRO A 171 9.24 -6.94 -11.51
C PRO A 171 10.07 -7.79 -12.48
N SER A 172 11.31 -8.12 -12.13
CA SER A 172 12.22 -8.87 -13.00
C SER A 172 11.69 -10.25 -13.42
N ASP A 173 10.90 -10.89 -12.55
CA ASP A 173 10.27 -12.20 -12.74
C ASP A 173 9.04 -12.20 -13.67
N ILE A 174 8.55 -11.03 -14.09
CA ILE A 174 7.44 -10.91 -15.03
C ILE A 174 7.98 -10.58 -16.40
N GLU A 175 7.75 -11.41 -17.42
CA GLU A 175 8.23 -11.14 -18.78
C GLU A 175 7.81 -9.76 -19.30
N ASN A 176 8.70 -9.12 -20.05
CA ASN A 176 8.39 -7.87 -20.74
C ASN A 176 7.52 -8.16 -21.97
N GLN A 177 6.20 -8.24 -21.78
CA GLN A 177 5.29 -8.70 -22.82
C GLN A 177 4.74 -7.59 -23.73
N PHE A 178 4.97 -6.30 -23.44
CA PHE A 178 4.33 -5.21 -24.20
C PHE A 178 5.21 -3.94 -24.25
N GLY A 179 5.27 -3.30 -25.41
CA GLY A 179 6.23 -2.26 -25.82
C GLY A 179 6.25 -0.91 -25.05
N ILE A 180 5.77 -0.84 -23.82
CA ILE A 180 6.05 0.27 -22.91
C ILE A 180 7.26 -0.11 -22.08
N ASN A 181 8.40 0.54 -22.35
CA ASN A 181 9.62 0.30 -21.61
C ASN A 181 9.57 1.02 -20.25
N VAL A 182 8.92 0.40 -19.26
CA VAL A 182 9.02 0.83 -17.86
C VAL A 182 10.27 0.21 -17.22
N GLY A 183 10.82 0.89 -16.22
CA GLY A 183 11.96 0.39 -15.47
C GLY A 183 11.66 -0.91 -14.72
N VAL A 184 12.71 -1.66 -14.39
CA VAL A 184 12.63 -2.87 -13.57
C VAL A 184 12.78 -2.48 -12.10
N PHE A 185 11.93 -3.02 -11.24
CA PHE A 185 11.94 -2.68 -9.81
C PHE A 185 13.27 -3.02 -9.14
N GLU A 186 13.80 -4.20 -9.42
CA GLU A 186 15.06 -4.69 -8.88
C GLU A 186 16.24 -3.80 -9.31
N ASP A 187 16.29 -3.35 -10.57
CA ASP A 187 17.32 -2.41 -11.04
C ASP A 187 17.25 -1.08 -10.27
N GLN A 188 16.06 -0.59 -9.95
CA GLN A 188 15.86 0.61 -9.13
C GLN A 188 16.33 0.41 -7.68
N LEU A 189 16.13 -0.78 -7.11
CA LEU A 189 16.69 -1.12 -5.80
C LEU A 189 18.23 -1.07 -5.82
N TYR A 190 18.86 -1.67 -6.83
CA TYR A 190 20.32 -1.67 -6.96
C TYR A 190 20.89 -0.26 -7.19
N ASN A 191 20.17 0.58 -7.94
CA ASN A 191 20.55 1.97 -8.18
C ASN A 191 20.27 2.89 -6.97
N GLY A 192 19.64 2.39 -5.91
CA GLY A 192 19.40 3.13 -4.68
C GLY A 192 18.33 4.22 -4.81
N SER A 193 17.42 4.10 -5.77
CA SER A 193 16.36 5.08 -6.02
C SER A 193 15.10 4.38 -6.52
N VAL A 194 14.03 4.41 -5.72
CA VAL A 194 12.72 3.84 -6.09
C VAL A 194 11.65 4.93 -5.95
N THR A 195 10.69 4.95 -6.87
CA THR A 195 9.49 5.80 -6.75
C THR A 195 8.24 4.95 -6.64
N ALA A 196 7.36 5.30 -5.70
CA ALA A 196 6.02 4.76 -5.58
C ALA A 196 4.97 5.87 -5.55
N TYR A 197 3.73 5.49 -5.85
CA TYR A 197 2.58 6.39 -5.84
C TYR A 197 1.54 5.86 -4.86
N VAL A 198 1.30 6.58 -3.77
CA VAL A 198 0.12 6.35 -2.93
C VAL A 198 -1.06 6.96 -3.66
N VAL A 199 -2.01 6.13 -4.08
CA VAL A 199 -3.12 6.56 -4.95
C VAL A 199 -4.43 6.75 -4.20
N GLY A 200 -4.37 6.78 -2.87
CA GLY A 200 -5.52 6.83 -1.98
C GLY A 200 -5.87 5.44 -1.45
N GLY A 201 -7.15 5.19 -1.22
CA GLY A 201 -7.58 4.02 -0.48
C GLY A 201 -9.09 3.97 -0.22
N ALA A 202 -9.49 3.13 0.72
CA ALA A 202 -10.87 3.03 1.16
C ALA A 202 -10.99 2.68 2.66
N PRO A 203 -11.97 3.25 3.38
CA PRO A 203 -12.45 2.67 4.62
C PRO A 203 -13.13 1.32 4.37
N ARG A 204 -13.09 0.46 5.38
CA ARG A 204 -13.82 -0.82 5.36
C ARG A 204 -15.30 -0.68 5.00
N PRO A 205 -16.10 0.23 5.61
CA PRO A 205 -17.49 0.43 5.21
C PRO A 205 -17.69 0.70 3.70
N LEU A 206 -16.76 1.39 3.05
CA LEU A 206 -16.84 1.64 1.60
C LEU A 206 -16.56 0.36 0.79
N LEU A 207 -15.58 -0.44 1.21
CA LEU A 207 -15.33 -1.76 0.62
C LEU A 207 -16.50 -2.73 0.84
N GLU A 208 -17.13 -2.72 2.02
CA GLU A 208 -18.31 -3.56 2.30
C GLU A 208 -19.49 -3.17 1.40
N THR A 209 -19.76 -1.88 1.24
CA THR A 209 -20.95 -1.38 0.52
C THR A 209 -20.77 -1.28 -0.99
N ALA A 210 -19.66 -0.72 -1.46
CA ALA A 210 -19.41 -0.44 -2.88
C ALA A 210 -18.37 -1.38 -3.52
N GLY A 211 -17.70 -2.22 -2.72
CA GLY A 211 -16.72 -3.15 -3.22
C GLY A 211 -17.31 -4.24 -4.11
N ILE A 212 -16.47 -4.76 -4.99
CA ILE A 212 -16.73 -5.93 -5.83
C ILE A 212 -15.70 -7.01 -5.51
N ASN A 213 -16.08 -8.27 -5.72
CA ASN A 213 -15.14 -9.37 -5.62
C ASN A 213 -14.37 -9.50 -6.93
N ARG A 214 -13.04 -9.49 -6.85
CA ARG A 214 -12.13 -9.64 -7.99
C ARG A 214 -11.29 -10.90 -7.81
N THR A 215 -11.35 -11.77 -8.82
CA THR A 215 -10.67 -13.09 -8.83
C THR A 215 -9.59 -13.19 -9.90
N ASP A 216 -9.23 -12.06 -10.51
CA ASP A 216 -8.20 -11.96 -11.55
C ASP A 216 -6.77 -11.93 -10.99
N GLN A 217 -6.62 -12.17 -9.69
CA GLN A 217 -5.33 -12.22 -8.99
C GLN A 217 -5.07 -13.66 -8.54
N ASP A 218 -4.20 -14.39 -9.26
CA ASP A 218 -3.62 -15.70 -8.93
C ASP A 218 -4.32 -16.48 -7.80
N GLY A 219 -5.52 -17.02 -8.03
CA GLY A 219 -6.17 -17.92 -7.05
C GLY A 219 -6.65 -17.25 -5.73
N ALA A 220 -6.70 -15.92 -5.67
CA ALA A 220 -7.27 -15.15 -4.58
C ALA A 220 -8.48 -14.32 -5.03
N SER A 221 -9.46 -14.21 -4.14
CA SER A 221 -10.62 -13.33 -4.30
C SER A 221 -10.48 -12.13 -3.38
N TYR A 222 -10.20 -10.96 -3.95
CA TYR A 222 -10.11 -9.71 -3.21
C TYR A 222 -11.45 -8.99 -3.18
N ARG A 223 -11.79 -8.38 -2.04
CA ARG A 223 -12.75 -7.28 -2.03
C ARG A 223 -12.05 -6.04 -2.57
N SER A 224 -12.64 -5.33 -3.54
CA SER A 224 -11.93 -4.24 -4.21
C SER A 224 -12.87 -3.16 -4.73
N ILE A 225 -12.35 -1.95 -4.95
CA ILE A 225 -13.06 -0.87 -5.65
C ILE A 225 -12.37 -0.65 -6.99
N TYR A 226 -13.16 -0.61 -8.06
CA TYR A 226 -12.67 -0.36 -9.42
C TYR A 226 -13.48 0.73 -10.14
N PRO A 227 -12.82 1.70 -10.79
CA PRO A 227 -11.38 2.02 -10.69
C PRO A 227 -11.03 2.70 -9.35
N VAL A 228 -9.73 2.90 -9.05
CA VAL A 228 -9.25 3.67 -7.88
C VAL A 228 -9.96 5.01 -7.73
N CYS A 229 -10.25 5.68 -8.85
CA CYS A 229 -11.04 6.90 -8.94
C CYS A 229 -12.39 6.90 -8.19
N ARG A 230 -13.01 5.73 -7.98
CA ARG A 230 -14.27 5.59 -7.24
C ARG A 230 -14.08 5.46 -5.72
N ALA A 231 -12.84 5.29 -5.28
CA ALA A 231 -12.46 5.25 -3.88
C ALA A 231 -12.06 6.66 -3.40
N TYR A 232 -11.51 6.74 -2.19
CA TYR A 232 -10.98 7.99 -1.66
C TYR A 232 -9.59 8.26 -2.21
N ASP A 233 -9.33 9.51 -2.60
CA ASP A 233 -7.98 9.99 -2.90
C ASP A 233 -7.15 10.16 -1.62
N CYS A 234 -5.89 10.58 -1.72
CA CYS A 234 -5.03 10.68 -0.53
C CYS A 234 -5.54 11.70 0.49
N ILE A 235 -6.14 12.81 0.06
CA ILE A 235 -6.65 13.85 0.96
C ILE A 235 -7.94 13.36 1.63
N GLU A 236 -8.85 12.77 0.86
CA GLU A 236 -10.08 12.15 1.38
C GLU A 236 -9.75 11.06 2.41
N MET A 237 -8.75 10.22 2.14
CA MET A 237 -8.25 9.22 3.08
C MET A 237 -7.70 9.85 4.36
N LEU A 238 -6.78 10.82 4.26
CA LEU A 238 -6.19 11.47 5.43
C LEU A 238 -7.25 12.17 6.29
N ASN A 239 -8.21 12.85 5.67
CA ASN A 239 -9.32 13.47 6.40
C ASN A 239 -10.23 12.45 7.08
N ALA A 240 -10.50 11.31 6.43
CA ALA A 240 -11.35 10.26 7.00
C ALA A 240 -10.66 9.58 8.19
N VAL A 241 -9.40 9.22 8.00
CA VAL A 241 -8.55 8.54 8.97
C VAL A 241 -8.32 9.39 10.22
N LEU A 242 -8.05 10.69 10.04
CA LEU A 242 -7.78 11.65 11.12
C LEU A 242 -9.05 12.38 11.59
N GLY A 243 -10.24 11.89 11.23
CA GLY A 243 -11.52 12.37 11.76
C GLY A 243 -11.92 13.80 11.36
N ARG A 244 -11.31 14.38 10.31
CA ARG A 244 -11.61 15.75 9.85
C ARG A 244 -12.87 15.84 8.98
N ASN A 245 -13.33 14.75 8.38
CA ASN A 245 -14.56 14.73 7.57
C ASN A 245 -15.86 14.99 8.37
N GLY A 246 -15.79 15.13 9.70
CA GLY A 246 -16.94 15.43 10.58
C GLY A 246 -17.00 16.86 11.10
N SER A 247 -16.06 17.73 10.76
CA SER A 247 -16.00 19.10 11.28
C SER A 247 -15.60 20.04 10.17
N GLY A 248 -16.57 20.82 9.69
CA GLY A 248 -16.35 21.93 8.77
C GLY A 248 -15.45 23.00 9.41
N VAL A 249 -14.14 22.77 9.33
CA VAL A 249 -13.07 23.74 9.58
C VAL A 249 -12.07 23.65 8.45
#